data_AF-A0A2X2SWU6-F1
#
_entry.id   AF-A0A2X2SWU6-F1
#
_cell.length_a   1.000
_cell.length_b   1.000
_cell.length_c   1.000
_cell.angle_alpha   90.00
_cell.angle_beta   90.00
_cell.angle_gamma   90.00
#
_symmetry.space_group_name_H-M   'P 1'
#
loop_
_entity.id
_entity.type
_entity.pdbx_description
1 polymer ?
#
loop_
_entity_poly.entity_id
_entity_poly.type
_entity_poly.pdbx_seq_one_letter_code
_entity_poly.pdbx_strand_id
1 'polypeptide(L)'
;MLIGLQSFAEGLDLKGELLTQVHIHKIAFPPVDSPVVVTEGEWLKSLNRYPFEVQSLPSASFNLIQQVGRLIRSHACYGEIVIYDRRLLSKRYGERLLAALPIFPIEQPDAPEAKVIITTPKHTVRRKRVSKK
;
A
#
# COMPACT_ATOMS: atom_id res chain seq x y z
N MET A 1 -5.44 18.99 -3.17
CA MET A 1 -5.30 17.59 -2.72
C MET A 1 -5.91 16.69 -3.77
N LEU A 2 -5.11 15.87 -4.46
CA LEU A 2 -5.58 14.87 -5.41
C LEU A 2 -5.62 13.51 -4.71
N ILE A 3 -6.73 12.79 -4.83
CA ILE A 3 -6.91 11.44 -4.26
C ILE A 3 -7.07 10.48 -5.43
N GLY A 4 -6.19 9.49 -5.48
CA GLY A 4 -6.13 8.55 -6.59
C GLY A 4 -5.74 7.14 -6.12
N LEU A 5 -6.37 6.14 -6.74
CA LEU A 5 -5.94 4.74 -6.64
C LEU A 5 -4.81 4.47 -7.66
N GLN A 6 -4.55 3.22 -8.02
CA GLN A 6 -3.43 2.81 -8.88
C GLN A 6 -3.37 3.54 -10.24
N SER A 7 -4.50 4.00 -10.79
CA SER A 7 -4.55 4.80 -12.03
C SER A 7 -3.77 6.13 -11.96
N PHE A 8 -3.58 6.69 -10.75
CA PHE A 8 -2.73 7.88 -10.56
C PHE A 8 -1.23 7.54 -10.54
N ALA A 9 -0.87 6.29 -10.25
CA ALA A 9 0.53 5.85 -10.23
C ALA A 9 1.12 5.73 -11.65
N GLU A 10 0.29 5.54 -12.68
CA GLU A 10 0.77 5.30 -14.05
C GLU A 10 0.71 6.56 -14.93
N GLY A 11 -0.36 7.37 -14.85
CA GLY A 11 -0.63 8.45 -15.82
C GLY A 11 -0.41 9.90 -15.38
N LEU A 12 -0.11 10.16 -14.11
CA LEU A 12 0.02 11.55 -13.62
C LEU A 12 1.44 12.10 -13.85
N ASP A 13 1.57 13.21 -14.57
CA ASP A 13 2.82 13.99 -14.73
C ASP A 13 2.64 15.39 -14.16
N LEU A 14 2.76 15.51 -12.84
CA LEU A 14 2.76 16.78 -12.14
C LEU A 14 4.21 17.17 -11.84
N LYS A 15 4.63 18.34 -12.34
CA LYS A 15 6.00 18.85 -12.21
C LYS A 15 6.06 19.96 -11.15
N GLY A 16 7.17 20.03 -10.44
CA GLY A 16 7.46 21.10 -9.48
C GLY A 16 6.47 21.14 -8.32
N GLU A 17 5.96 22.34 -8.01
CA GLU A 17 5.10 22.62 -6.85
C GLU A 17 3.73 21.95 -6.89
N LEU A 18 3.36 21.33 -8.02
CA LEU A 18 2.08 20.66 -8.20
C LEU A 18 1.97 19.34 -7.41
N LEU A 19 3.10 18.71 -7.07
CA LEU A 19 3.15 17.47 -6.31
C LEU A 19 4.33 17.48 -5.33
N THR A 20 4.08 17.95 -4.11
CA THR A 20 5.07 18.02 -3.02
C THR A 20 4.88 16.93 -1.97
N GLN A 21 3.73 16.26 -1.92
CA GLN A 21 3.48 15.19 -0.96
C GLN A 21 2.80 14.00 -1.62
N VAL A 22 3.34 12.81 -1.37
CA VAL A 22 2.78 11.52 -1.82
C VAL A 22 2.44 10.68 -0.61
N HIS A 23 1.16 10.33 -0.47
CA HIS A 23 0.66 9.52 0.64
C HIS A 23 0.39 8.09 0.17
N ILE A 24 1.17 7.13 0.67
CA ILE A 24 1.04 5.71 0.34
C ILE A 24 0.40 4.99 1.53
N HIS A 25 -0.87 4.62 1.40
CA HIS A 25 -1.62 4.02 2.50
C HIS A 25 -1.11 2.62 2.91
N LYS A 26 -0.69 1.79 1.93
CA LYS A 26 -0.15 0.45 2.17
C LYS A 26 0.66 -0.01 0.96
N ILE A 27 1.58 -0.94 1.20
CA ILE A 27 2.32 -1.61 0.13
C ILE A 27 1.35 -2.47 -0.70
N ALA A 28 1.35 -2.26 -2.01
CA ALA A 28 0.52 -2.97 -2.98
C ALA A 28 1.11 -4.35 -3.32
N PHE A 29 0.78 -5.35 -2.49
CA PHE A 29 1.06 -6.75 -2.80
C PHE A 29 0.03 -7.31 -3.79
N PRO A 30 0.43 -8.27 -4.64
CA PRO A 30 -0.51 -8.93 -5.53
C PRO A 30 -1.58 -9.68 -4.73
N PRO A 31 -2.83 -9.73 -5.25
CA PRO A 31 -3.92 -10.44 -4.61
C PRO A 31 -3.63 -11.95 -4.60
N VAL A 32 -3.68 -12.54 -3.41
CA VAL A 32 -3.45 -13.97 -3.20
C VAL A 32 -4.54 -14.85 -3.81
N ASP A 33 -5.75 -14.29 -4.00
CA ASP A 33 -6.90 -14.99 -4.56
C ASP A 33 -6.95 -14.99 -6.09
N SER A 34 -5.97 -14.35 -6.75
CA SER A 34 -5.91 -14.34 -8.21
C SER A 34 -5.49 -15.72 -8.74
N PRO A 35 -6.24 -16.33 -9.67
CA PRO A 35 -5.93 -17.67 -10.19
C PRO A 35 -4.55 -17.71 -10.86
N VAL A 36 -4.13 -16.60 -11.48
CA VAL A 36 -2.80 -16.46 -12.08
C VAL A 36 -1.72 -16.52 -11.00
N VAL A 37 -1.91 -15.79 -9.90
CA VAL A 37 -0.95 -15.72 -8.79
C VAL A 37 -0.84 -17.07 -8.09
N VAL A 38 -1.95 -17.76 -7.88
CA VAL A 38 -1.99 -19.10 -7.28
C VAL A 38 -1.25 -20.10 -8.16
N THR A 39 -1.54 -20.13 -9.46
CA THR A 39 -0.92 -21.07 -10.41
C THR A 39 0.60 -20.85 -10.49
N GLU A 40 1.05 -19.60 -10.60
CA GLU A 40 2.47 -19.26 -10.59
C GLU A 40 3.13 -19.64 -9.25
N GLY A 41 2.43 -19.43 -8.14
CA GLY A 41 2.89 -19.82 -6.81
C GLY A 41 3.04 -21.33 -6.63
N GLU A 42 2.13 -22.14 -7.16
CA GLU A 42 2.24 -23.61 -7.17
C GLU A 42 3.40 -24.08 -8.03
N TRP A 43 3.59 -23.48 -9.22
CA TRP A 43 4.72 -23.77 -10.07
C TRP A 43 6.06 -23.43 -9.38
N LEU A 44 6.17 -22.27 -8.74
CA LEU A 44 7.36 -21.88 -7.97
C LEU A 44 7.63 -22.82 -6.79
N LYS A 45 6.58 -23.32 -6.12
CA LYS A 45 6.72 -24.35 -5.07
C LYS A 45 7.27 -25.65 -5.63
N SER A 46 6.85 -26.08 -6.83
CA SER A 46 7.39 -27.27 -7.48
C SER A 46 8.90 -27.14 -7.80
N LEU A 47 9.37 -25.91 -8.00
CA LEU A 47 10.79 -25.57 -8.17
C LEU A 47 11.53 -25.34 -6.85
N ASN A 48 10.91 -25.66 -5.70
CA ASN A 48 11.47 -25.47 -4.36
C ASN A 48 11.85 -23.99 -4.07
N ARG A 49 11.08 -23.04 -4.61
CA ARG A 49 11.22 -21.59 -4.39
C ARG A 49 10.08 -21.07 -3.51
N TYR A 50 10.31 -19.96 -2.80
CA TYR A 50 9.28 -19.29 -2.02
C TYR A 50 8.52 -18.27 -2.88
N PRO A 51 7.22 -18.48 -3.18
CA PRO A 51 6.46 -17.59 -4.06
C PRO A 51 6.43 -16.14 -3.58
N PHE A 52 6.34 -15.93 -2.26
CA PHE A 52 6.34 -14.58 -1.71
C PHE A 52 7.62 -13.80 -2.05
N GLU A 53 8.79 -14.42 -1.94
CA GLU A 53 10.07 -13.75 -2.20
C GLU A 53 10.34 -13.55 -3.70
N VAL A 54 9.86 -14.48 -4.55
CA VAL A 54 10.16 -14.47 -5.98
C VAL A 54 9.11 -13.70 -6.79
N GLN A 55 7.87 -13.65 -6.33
CA GLN A 55 6.75 -13.07 -7.06
C GLN A 55 6.17 -11.86 -6.31
N SER A 56 5.69 -12.05 -5.08
CA SER A 56 4.96 -10.99 -4.36
C SER A 56 5.84 -9.80 -3.98
N LEU A 57 7.06 -10.06 -3.50
CA LEU A 57 7.98 -9.03 -3.05
C LEU A 57 8.52 -8.19 -4.23
N PRO A 58 8.96 -8.77 -5.36
CA PRO A 58 9.35 -7.98 -6.53
C PRO A 58 8.21 -7.15 -7.12
N SER A 59 6.99 -7.69 -7.22
CA SER A 59 5.84 -6.91 -7.68
C SER A 59 5.53 -5.74 -6.76
N ALA A 60 5.58 -5.95 -5.43
CA ALA A 60 5.39 -4.87 -4.46
C ALA A 60 6.51 -3.82 -4.55
N SER A 61 7.76 -4.24 -4.74
CA SER A 61 8.91 -3.36 -4.94
C SER A 61 8.74 -2.48 -6.17
N PHE A 62 8.39 -3.09 -7.31
CA PHE A 62 8.16 -2.37 -8.55
C PHE A 62 7.06 -1.32 -8.40
N ASN A 63 5.91 -1.69 -7.82
CA ASN A 63 4.83 -0.74 -7.56
C ASN A 63 5.26 0.41 -6.63
N LEU A 64 6.10 0.13 -5.64
CA LEU A 64 6.61 1.14 -4.72
C LEU A 64 7.54 2.12 -5.44
N ILE A 65 8.49 1.62 -6.24
CA ILE A 65 9.40 2.43 -7.07
C ILE A 65 8.58 3.32 -8.01
N GLN A 66 7.54 2.78 -8.65
CA GLN A 66 6.69 3.55 -9.57
C GLN A 66 5.94 4.68 -8.86
N GLN A 67 5.45 4.44 -7.64
CA GLN A 67 4.78 5.46 -6.80
C GLN A 67 5.76 6.54 -6.36
N VAL A 68 6.96 6.15 -5.90
CA VAL A 68 8.02 7.08 -5.47
C VAL A 68 8.55 7.91 -6.64
N GLY A 69 8.71 7.31 -7.81
CA GLY A 69 9.13 7.98 -9.04
C GLY A 69 8.11 8.99 -9.59
N ARG A 70 6.90 9.07 -9.02
CA ARG A 70 5.98 10.19 -9.29
C ARG A 70 6.47 11.50 -8.68
N LEU A 71 7.11 11.45 -7.52
CA LEU A 71 7.63 12.66 -6.85
C LEU A 71 8.88 13.17 -7.57
N ILE A 72 9.84 12.28 -7.86
CA ILE A 72 11.11 12.66 -8.50
C ILE A 72 10.97 12.56 -10.02
N ARG A 73 10.40 13.60 -10.63
CA ARG A 73 10.26 13.74 -12.10
C ARG A 73 11.30 14.66 -12.75
N SER A 74 11.91 15.53 -11.96
CA SER A 74 12.90 16.51 -12.43
C SER A 74 13.79 16.94 -11.26
N HIS A 75 14.94 17.56 -11.56
CA HIS A 75 15.84 18.11 -10.54
C HIS A 75 15.20 19.18 -9.65
N ALA A 76 14.15 19.85 -10.12
CA ALA A 76 13.44 20.88 -9.36
C ALA A 76 12.32 20.29 -8.47
N CYS A 77 12.06 18.99 -8.54
CA CYS A 77 11.06 18.36 -7.70
C CYS A 77 11.58 18.22 -6.26
N TYR A 78 10.78 18.68 -5.31
CA TYR A 78 11.02 18.53 -3.88
C TYR A 78 9.74 18.05 -3.20
N GLY A 79 9.86 17.36 -2.08
CA GLY A 79 8.71 16.88 -1.35
C GLY A 79 8.99 15.70 -0.44
N GLU A 80 7.91 15.14 0.09
CA GLU A 80 7.92 14.06 1.06
C GLU A 80 7.03 12.89 0.61
N ILE A 81 7.43 11.67 0.98
CA ILE A 81 6.67 10.45 0.74
C ILE A 81 6.30 9.88 2.09
N VAL A 82 5.01 9.94 2.42
CA VAL A 82 4.49 9.45 3.68
C VAL A 82 3.91 8.06 3.44
N ILE A 83 4.56 7.04 4.00
CA ILE A 83 4.10 5.65 3.88
C ILE A 83 3.51 5.19 5.21
N TYR A 84 2.21 4.89 5.22
CA TYR A 84 1.47 4.47 6.41
C TYR A 84 1.62 2.97 6.73
N ASP A 85 2.57 2.28 6.09
CA ASP A 85 2.77 0.85 6.22
C ASP A 85 3.96 0.51 7.12
N ARG A 86 3.67 0.18 8.38
CA ARG A 86 4.70 -0.21 9.37
C ARG A 86 5.48 -1.46 8.97
N ARG A 87 5.03 -2.23 7.97
CA ARG A 87 5.74 -3.42 7.49
C ARG A 87 7.09 -3.10 6.86
N LEU A 88 7.30 -1.87 6.37
CA LEU A 88 8.61 -1.42 5.86
C LEU A 88 9.71 -1.43 6.94
N LEU A 89 9.35 -1.17 8.20
CA LEU A 89 10.30 -1.13 9.31
C LEU A 89 10.27 -2.40 10.16
N SER A 90 9.11 -3.05 10.27
CA SER A 90 8.93 -4.21 11.16
C SER A 90 9.29 -5.57 10.54
N LYS A 91 9.37 -5.67 9.20
CA LYS A 91 9.64 -6.93 8.50
C LYS A 91 11.00 -6.89 7.82
N ARG A 92 11.70 -8.03 7.81
CA ARG A 92 12.99 -8.20 7.11
C ARG A 92 12.96 -7.83 5.64
N TYR A 93 11.84 -8.07 4.95
CA TYR A 93 11.71 -7.70 3.54
C TYR A 93 11.57 -6.18 3.35
N GLY A 94 11.23 -5.43 4.40
CA GLY A 94 11.09 -3.99 4.35
C GLY A 94 12.41 -3.29 4.03
N GLU A 95 13.52 -3.75 4.62
CA GLU A 95 14.87 -3.29 4.28
C GLU A 95 15.18 -3.48 2.79
N ARG A 96 14.77 -4.62 2.21
CA ARG A 96 14.95 -4.89 0.77
C ARG A 96 14.13 -3.94 -0.10
N LEU A 97 12.91 -3.61 0.32
CA LEU A 97 12.05 -2.65 -0.38
C LEU A 97 12.65 -1.24 -0.32
N LEU A 98 13.14 -0.81 0.85
CA LEU A 98 13.80 0.49 1.01
C LEU A 98 15.11 0.56 0.23
N ALA A 99 15.89 -0.52 0.19
CA ALA A 99 17.12 -0.59 -0.59
C ALA A 99 16.90 -0.54 -2.11
N ALA A 100 15.70 -0.86 -2.59
CA ALA A 100 15.33 -0.74 -4.00
C ALA A 100 14.91 0.69 -4.39
N LEU A 101 14.63 1.55 -3.40
CA LEU A 101 14.30 2.95 -3.63
C LEU A 101 15.58 3.81 -3.70
N PRO A 102 15.50 4.99 -4.32
CA PRO A 102 16.52 6.02 -4.16
C PRO A 102 16.80 6.30 -2.67
N ILE A 103 18.00 6.78 -2.37
CA ILE A 103 18.38 7.08 -0.99
C ILE A 103 17.61 8.31 -0.52
N PHE A 104 16.73 8.13 0.46
CA PHE A 104 15.98 9.19 1.13
C PHE A 104 16.32 9.25 2.62
N PRO A 105 16.32 10.43 3.23
CA PRO A 105 16.25 10.52 4.69
C PRO A 105 14.90 9.94 5.14
N ILE A 106 14.93 9.04 6.12
CA ILE A 106 13.72 8.41 6.67
C ILE A 106 13.42 9.06 8.02
N GLU A 107 12.26 9.70 8.11
CA GLU A 107 11.74 10.26 9.36
C GLU A 107 10.59 9.40 9.88
N GLN A 108 10.49 9.28 11.21
CA GLN A 108 9.42 8.54 11.89
C GLN A 108 8.71 9.48 12.88
N PRO A 109 7.86 10.39 12.39
CA PRO A 109 7.06 11.25 13.25
C PRO A 109 6.04 10.41 14.03
N ASP A 110 5.78 10.80 15.28
CA ASP A 110 4.72 10.17 16.07
C ASP A 110 3.36 10.42 15.41
N ALA A 111 2.58 9.34 15.27
CA ALA A 111 1.23 9.47 14.75
C ALA A 111 0.34 10.14 15.81
N PRO A 112 -0.47 11.16 15.43
CA PRO A 112 -1.42 11.75 16.37
C PRO A 112 -2.44 10.69 16.83
N GLU A 113 -2.89 10.78 18.07
CA GLU A 113 -3.91 9.89 18.61
C GLU A 113 -5.16 9.92 17.73
N ALA A 114 -5.51 8.76 17.17
CA ALA A 114 -6.74 8.61 16.41
C ALA A 114 -7.92 8.80 17.36
N LYS A 115 -8.64 9.92 17.26
CA LYS A 115 -9.94 10.09 17.91
C LYS A 115 -10.87 9.02 17.34
N VAL A 116 -11.09 7.96 18.11
CA VAL A 116 -12.04 6.90 17.77
C VAL A 116 -13.43 7.54 17.71
N ILE A 117 -13.90 7.82 16.50
CA ILE A 117 -15.30 8.20 16.27
C ILE A 117 -16.09 6.91 16.45
N ILE A 118 -16.51 6.63 17.69
CA ILE A 118 -17.39 5.51 18.01
C ILE A 118 -18.76 5.83 17.38
N THR A 119 -18.99 5.39 16.16
CA THR A 119 -20.34 5.30 15.59
C THR A 119 -21.01 4.07 16.20
N THR A 120 -21.72 4.26 17.30
CA THR A 120 -22.54 3.21 17.91
C THR A 120 -23.56 2.69 16.89
N PRO A 121 -23.59 1.39 16.54
CA PRO A 121 -24.62 0.86 15.67
C PRO A 121 -25.95 0.79 16.44
N LYS A 122 -26.89 1.70 16.16
CA LYS A 122 -28.30 1.56 16.58
C LYS A 122 -28.97 0.48 15.73
N HIS A 123 -28.85 -0.78 16.13
CA HIS A 123 -29.70 -1.86 15.61
C HIS A 123 -30.81 -2.20 16.62
N THR A 124 -31.91 -1.46 16.56
CA THR A 124 -33.19 -1.87 17.19
C THR A 124 -33.84 -2.95 16.32
N VAL A 125 -33.62 -4.23 16.64
CA VAL A 125 -34.37 -5.34 16.06
C VAL A 125 -35.75 -5.42 16.74
N ARG A 126 -36.79 -4.90 16.08
CA ARG A 126 -38.19 -5.17 16.45
C ARG A 126 -38.52 -6.64 16.19
N ARG A 127 -38.54 -7.48 17.23
CA ARG A 127 -39.13 -8.82 17.17
C ARG A 127 -40.64 -8.70 16.94
N LYS A 128 -41.11 -9.03 15.73
CA LYS A 128 -42.53 -9.37 15.49
C LYS A 128 -42.82 -10.70 16.21
N ARG A 129 -43.69 -10.66 17.23
CA ARG A 129 -44.32 -11.87 17.79
C ARG A 129 -45.32 -12.40 16.76
N VAL A 130 -45.09 -13.61 16.27
CA VAL A 130 -46.09 -14.39 15.51
C VAL A 130 -47.05 -14.99 16.53
N SER A 131 -48.32 -14.60 16.47
CA SER A 131 -49.40 -15.16 17.28
C SER A 131 -49.93 -16.42 16.61
N LYS A 132 -49.83 -17.56 17.31
CA LYS A 132 -50.54 -18.79 17.02
C LYS A 132 -52.00 -18.62 17.43
N LYS A 133 -52.95 -18.85 16.52
CA LYS A 133 -54.28 -19.40 16.77
C LYS A 133 -54.81 -20.00 15.48
#